data_AF-A0A0G0KAI9-F1
#
_entry.id   AF-A0A0G0KAI9-F1
#
_cell.length_a   1.000
_cell.length_b   1.000
_cell.length_c   1.000
_cell.angle_alpha   90.00
_cell.angle_beta   90.00
_cell.angle_gamma   90.00
#
_symmetry.space_group_name_H-M   'P 1'
#
loop_
_entity.id
_entity.type
_entity.pdbx_description
1 polymer ?
#
loop_
_entity_poly.entity_id
_entity_poly.type
_entity_poly.pdbx_seq_one_letter_code
_entity_poly.pdbx_strand_id
1 'polypeptide(L)'
;MEIIKNFGLNPVLLGAQVLNFLIVLFILKKVLYKPILDVLKKRQTTIREGLEHAENARIKLEKVLIEEKNILRNAQLQSKKIIEDAKQELTVVTRQANEEAKNHTEKLLIDAKEQIAKESAATEKRLAMNTSKLAVTFLEKTLREFFSSKEQKEVISQALKKMKKID
;
A
#
# COMPACT_ATOMS: atom_id res chain seq x y z
N MET A 1 -99.01 -51.80 33.23
CA MET A 1 -98.12 -51.73 32.04
C MET A 1 -98.59 -50.61 31.07
N GLU A 2 -99.00 -49.44 31.58
CA GLU A 2 -99.63 -48.37 30.77
C GLU A 2 -98.98 -46.98 30.91
N ILE A 3 -98.03 -46.81 31.84
CA ILE A 3 -97.36 -45.51 32.09
C ILE A 3 -96.32 -45.18 31.01
N ILE A 4 -95.84 -46.18 30.27
CA ILE A 4 -94.79 -46.01 29.24
C ILE A 4 -95.40 -45.56 27.89
N LYS A 5 -96.65 -45.91 27.58
CA LYS A 5 -97.30 -45.55 26.30
C LYS A 5 -97.79 -44.10 26.24
N ASN A 6 -98.21 -43.50 27.36
CA ASN A 6 -98.72 -42.12 27.40
C ASN A 6 -97.63 -41.05 27.55
N PHE A 7 -96.37 -41.45 27.76
CA PHE A 7 -95.23 -40.53 27.85
C PHE A 7 -94.56 -40.24 26.49
N GLY A 8 -95.08 -40.78 25.37
CA GLY A 8 -94.45 -40.66 24.05
C GLY A 8 -93.08 -41.34 23.95
N LEU A 9 -92.63 -42.02 25.01
CA LEU A 9 -91.34 -42.69 25.09
C LEU A 9 -91.48 -44.13 24.62
N ASN A 10 -91.37 -44.29 23.31
CA ASN A 10 -91.22 -45.60 22.68
C ASN A 10 -89.81 -46.15 22.97
N PRO A 11 -89.64 -47.26 23.70
CA PRO A 11 -88.32 -47.81 24.03
C PRO A 11 -87.51 -48.20 22.78
N VAL A 12 -88.19 -48.53 21.68
CA VAL A 12 -87.56 -48.76 20.36
C VAL A 12 -86.96 -47.46 19.79
N LEU A 13 -87.66 -46.32 19.92
CA LEU A 13 -87.15 -45.02 19.47
C LEU A 13 -85.99 -44.54 20.33
N LEU A 14 -86.03 -44.76 21.65
CA LEU A 14 -84.91 -44.46 22.54
C LEU A 14 -83.67 -45.30 22.19
N GLY A 15 -83.83 -46.60 21.94
CA GLY A 15 -82.74 -47.47 21.49
C GLY A 15 -82.14 -47.01 20.15
N ALA A 16 -82.98 -46.63 19.19
CA ALA A 16 -82.55 -46.08 17.90
C ALA A 16 -81.82 -44.73 18.05
N GLN A 17 -82.25 -43.86 18.96
CA GLN A 17 -81.61 -42.58 19.25
C GLN A 17 -80.23 -42.75 19.90
N VAL A 18 -80.10 -43.68 20.86
CA VAL A 18 -78.81 -44.03 21.46
C VAL A 18 -77.86 -44.64 20.42
N LEU A 19 -78.36 -45.53 19.56
CA LEU A 19 -77.56 -46.11 18.48
C LEU A 19 -77.09 -45.03 17.49
N ASN A 20 -77.96 -44.09 17.12
CA ASN A 20 -77.60 -42.97 16.26
C ASN A 20 -76.55 -42.06 16.93
N PHE A 21 -76.72 -41.74 18.21
CA PHE A 21 -75.73 -40.97 18.98
C PHE A 21 -74.37 -41.68 19.02
N LEU A 22 -74.34 -42.99 19.24
CA LEU A 22 -73.11 -43.78 19.25
C LEU A 22 -72.44 -43.83 17.87
N ILE A 23 -73.22 -43.93 16.78
CA ILE A 23 -72.70 -43.89 15.41
C ILE A 23 -72.05 -42.52 15.15
N VAL A 24 -72.74 -41.42 15.46
CA VAL A 24 -72.21 -40.06 15.29
C VAL A 24 -70.97 -39.84 16.18
N LEU A 25 -70.99 -40.29 17.44
CA LEU A 25 -69.87 -40.19 18.36
C LEU A 25 -68.65 -40.97 17.84
N PHE A 26 -68.86 -42.17 17.29
CA PHE A 26 -67.79 -42.97 16.71
C PHE A 26 -67.17 -42.31 15.48
N ILE A 27 -68.01 -41.76 14.59
CA ILE A 27 -67.55 -41.00 13.41
C ILE A 27 -66.77 -39.76 13.86
N LEU A 28 -67.29 -39.00 14.82
CA LEU A 28 -66.64 -37.79 15.33
C LEU A 28 -65.30 -38.12 16.00
N LYS A 29 -65.24 -39.18 16.81
CA LYS A 29 -64.00 -39.65 17.44
C LYS A 29 -62.96 -40.05 16.38
N LYS A 30 -63.37 -40.78 15.33
CA LYS A 30 -62.46 -41.25 14.28
C LYS A 30 -61.97 -40.12 13.37
N VAL A 31 -62.85 -39.17 13.04
CA VAL A 31 -62.57 -38.10 12.06
C VAL A 31 -61.92 -36.88 12.72
N LEU A 32 -62.33 -36.49 13.92
CA LEU A 32 -61.93 -35.22 14.54
C LEU A 32 -60.68 -35.33 15.43
N TYR A 33 -60.41 -36.50 16.01
CA TYR A 33 -59.27 -36.69 16.91
C TYR A 33 -57.93 -36.52 16.20
N LYS A 34 -57.81 -37.05 14.97
CA LYS A 34 -56.59 -36.94 14.16
C LYS A 34 -56.22 -35.49 13.79
N PRO A 35 -57.11 -34.68 13.16
CA PRO A 35 -56.76 -33.29 12.80
C PRO A 35 -56.48 -32.40 14.01
N ILE A 36 -57.16 -32.60 15.15
CA ILE A 36 -56.88 -31.82 16.37
C ILE A 36 -55.48 -32.10 16.90
N LEU A 37 -55.09 -33.38 16.98
CA LEU A 37 -53.74 -33.74 17.41
C LEU A 37 -52.67 -33.27 16.42
N ASP A 38 -52.95 -33.34 15.13
CA ASP A 38 -52.02 -32.87 14.10
C ASP A 38 -51.78 -31.36 14.20
N VAL A 39 -52.82 -30.56 14.46
CA VAL A 39 -52.68 -29.11 14.69
C VAL A 39 -51.87 -28.81 15.95
N LEU A 40 -52.11 -29.54 17.04
CA LEU A 40 -51.36 -29.37 18.30
C LEU A 40 -49.89 -29.75 18.13
N LYS A 41 -49.61 -30.88 17.48
CA LYS A 41 -48.23 -31.30 17.14
C LYS A 41 -47.55 -30.27 16.25
N LYS A 42 -48.23 -29.79 15.21
CA LYS A 42 -47.69 -28.76 14.31
C LYS A 42 -47.32 -27.49 15.08
N ARG A 43 -48.20 -27.01 15.98
CA ARG A 43 -47.91 -25.86 16.84
C ARG A 43 -46.70 -26.12 17.75
N GLN A 44 -46.64 -27.28 18.39
CA GLN A 44 -45.53 -27.64 19.28
C GLN A 44 -44.21 -27.69 18.51
N THR A 45 -44.19 -28.30 17.32
CA THR A 45 -43.01 -28.38 16.45
C THR A 45 -42.57 -26.99 16.00
N THR A 46 -43.48 -26.15 15.49
CA THR A 46 -43.13 -24.79 15.04
C THR A 46 -42.57 -23.93 16.17
N ILE A 47 -43.12 -24.02 17.38
CA ILE A 47 -42.58 -23.29 18.55
C ILE A 47 -41.19 -23.81 18.90
N ARG A 48 -41.00 -25.13 18.94
CA ARG A 48 -39.70 -25.74 19.24
C ARG A 48 -38.64 -25.33 18.22
N GLU A 49 -38.95 -25.45 16.92
CA GLU A 49 -38.06 -25.04 15.83
C GLU A 49 -37.76 -23.54 15.92
N GLY A 50 -38.78 -22.70 16.20
CA GLY A 50 -38.58 -21.27 16.39
C GLY A 50 -37.62 -20.92 17.53
N LEU A 51 -37.76 -21.58 18.69
CA LEU A 51 -36.83 -21.40 19.82
C LEU A 51 -35.43 -21.89 19.49
N GLU A 52 -35.30 -23.05 18.84
CA GLU A 52 -34.01 -23.61 18.45
C GLU A 52 -33.30 -22.73 17.41
N HIS A 53 -34.04 -22.19 16.44
CA HIS A 53 -33.51 -21.24 15.47
C HIS A 53 -33.08 -19.93 16.12
N ALA A 54 -33.87 -19.41 17.07
CA ALA A 54 -33.52 -18.19 17.80
C ALA A 54 -32.23 -18.36 18.63
N GLU A 55 -32.09 -19.49 19.34
CA GLU A 55 -30.87 -19.76 20.13
C GLU A 55 -29.66 -19.98 19.22
N ASN A 56 -29.81 -20.73 18.13
CA ASN A 56 -28.75 -20.92 17.15
C ASN A 56 -28.34 -19.59 16.48
N ALA A 57 -29.29 -18.71 16.19
CA ALA A 57 -29.00 -17.38 15.65
C ALA A 57 -28.24 -16.52 16.67
N ARG A 58 -28.63 -16.57 17.95
CA ARG A 58 -27.92 -15.87 19.05
C ARG A 58 -26.47 -16.34 19.18
N ILE A 59 -26.24 -17.66 19.19
CA ILE A 59 -24.90 -18.25 19.28
C ILE A 59 -24.05 -17.88 18.06
N LYS A 60 -24.63 -17.94 16.85
CA LYS A 60 -23.92 -17.53 15.62
C LYS A 60 -23.57 -16.05 15.65
N LEU A 61 -24.48 -15.20 16.09
CA LEU A 61 -24.23 -13.75 16.21
C LEU A 61 -23.09 -13.48 17.18
N GLU A 62 -23.08 -14.13 18.35
CA GLU A 62 -21.99 -13.99 19.32
C GLU A 62 -20.64 -14.41 18.74
N LYS A 63 -20.59 -15.54 18.02
CA LYS A 63 -19.37 -15.98 17.31
C LYS A 63 -18.90 -14.97 16.27
N VAL A 64 -19.81 -14.46 15.44
CA VAL A 64 -19.49 -13.45 14.42
C VAL A 64 -18.93 -12.19 15.07
N LEU A 65 -19.52 -11.72 16.18
CA LEU A 65 -19.01 -10.54 16.90
C LEU A 65 -17.61 -10.76 17.49
N ILE A 66 -17.32 -11.97 17.97
CA ILE A 66 -15.97 -12.32 18.46
C ILE A 66 -14.98 -12.36 17.31
N GLU A 67 -15.34 -12.99 16.19
CA GLU A 67 -14.51 -13.04 14.98
C GLU A 67 -14.26 -11.64 14.41
N GLU A 68 -15.27 -10.80 14.32
CA GLU A 68 -15.16 -9.41 13.87
C GLU A 68 -14.18 -8.62 14.75
N LYS A 69 -14.31 -8.70 16.08
CA LYS A 69 -13.39 -8.05 17.01
C LYS A 69 -11.95 -8.55 16.83
N ASN A 70 -11.77 -9.85 16.59
CA ASN A 70 -10.45 -10.43 16.33
C ASN A 70 -9.87 -9.93 15.01
N ILE A 71 -10.67 -9.88 13.94
CA ILE A 71 -10.28 -9.36 12.63
C ILE A 71 -9.86 -7.89 12.75
N LEU A 72 -10.67 -7.06 13.42
CA LEU A 72 -10.35 -5.65 13.65
C LEU A 72 -9.06 -5.47 14.44
N ARG A 73 -8.88 -6.24 15.52
CA ARG A 73 -7.63 -6.22 16.31
C ARG A 73 -6.42 -6.63 15.47
N ASN A 74 -6.54 -7.69 14.68
CA ASN A 74 -5.47 -8.16 13.82
C ASN A 74 -5.14 -7.15 12.72
N ALA A 75 -6.15 -6.53 12.10
CA ALA A 75 -5.97 -5.48 11.12
C ALA A 75 -5.23 -4.26 11.71
N GLN A 76 -5.58 -3.84 12.94
CA GLN A 76 -4.88 -2.78 13.64
C GLN A 76 -3.41 -3.13 13.93
N LEU A 77 -3.13 -4.36 14.35
CA LEU A 77 -1.76 -4.84 14.59
C LEU A 77 -0.94 -4.88 13.30
N GLN A 78 -1.51 -5.41 12.22
CA GLN A 78 -0.87 -5.43 10.90
C GLN A 78 -0.61 -4.03 10.38
N SER A 79 -1.58 -3.12 10.50
CA SER A 79 -1.41 -1.72 10.09
C SER A 79 -0.27 -1.03 10.87
N LYS A 80 -0.22 -1.21 12.20
CA LYS A 80 0.89 -0.69 13.02
C LYS A 80 2.23 -1.26 12.59
N LYS A 81 2.28 -2.57 12.29
CA LYS A 81 3.49 -3.23 11.80
C LYS A 81 3.95 -2.65 10.45
N ILE A 82 3.03 -2.48 9.50
CA ILE A 82 3.33 -1.87 8.19
C ILE A 82 3.92 -0.47 8.35
N ILE A 83 3.35 0.34 9.25
CA ILE A 83 3.85 1.70 9.51
C ILE A 83 5.25 1.66 10.14
N GLU A 84 5.50 0.74 11.06
CA GLU A 84 6.81 0.59 11.70
C GLU A 84 7.87 0.12 10.70
N ASP A 85 7.56 -0.92 9.92
CA ASP A 85 8.44 -1.46 8.88
C ASP A 85 8.78 -0.36 7.84
N ALA A 86 7.78 0.43 7.42
CA ALA A 86 7.98 1.54 6.50
C ALA A 86 8.87 2.66 7.08
N LYS A 87 8.78 2.95 8.38
CA LYS A 87 9.66 3.93 9.05
C LYS A 87 11.10 3.43 9.14
N GLN A 88 11.29 2.14 9.41
CA GLN A 88 12.61 1.53 9.44
C GLN A 88 13.25 1.55 8.05
N GLU A 89 12.49 1.16 7.02
CA GLU A 89 12.93 1.22 5.62
C GLU A 89 13.27 2.65 5.19
N LEU A 90 12.41 3.63 5.51
CA LEU A 90 12.68 5.04 5.23
C LEU A 90 14.00 5.51 5.87
N THR A 91 14.28 5.09 7.10
CA THR A 91 15.51 5.45 7.80
C THR A 91 16.73 4.87 7.10
N VAL A 92 16.66 3.60 6.66
CA VAL A 92 17.73 2.94 5.91
C VAL A 92 17.96 3.62 4.57
N VAL A 93 16.91 3.86 3.79
CA VAL A 93 16.97 4.51 2.48
C VAL A 93 17.52 5.92 2.60
N THR A 94 17.06 6.69 3.59
CA THR A 94 17.54 8.06 3.83
C THR A 94 19.02 8.07 4.20
N ARG A 95 19.47 7.12 5.02
CA ARG A 95 20.90 7.00 5.37
C ARG A 95 21.73 6.65 4.14
N GLN A 96 21.31 5.66 3.36
CA GLN A 96 22.00 5.25 2.13
C GLN A 96 22.08 6.41 1.12
N ALA A 97 20.97 7.10 0.85
CA ALA A 97 20.94 8.24 -0.04
C ALA A 97 21.89 9.37 0.41
N ASN A 98 21.96 9.64 1.73
CA ASN A 98 22.89 10.63 2.26
C ASN A 98 24.36 10.21 2.14
N GLU A 99 24.68 8.93 2.35
CA GLU A 99 26.03 8.40 2.18
C GLU A 99 26.45 8.43 0.70
N GLU A 100 25.57 8.02 -0.20
CA GLU A 100 25.80 8.10 -1.65
C GLU A 100 25.99 9.55 -2.12
N ALA A 101 25.15 10.48 -1.65
CA ALA A 101 25.27 11.90 -1.97
C ALA A 101 26.60 12.49 -1.48
N LYS A 102 27.04 12.13 -0.26
CA LYS A 102 28.36 12.54 0.27
C LYS A 102 29.49 12.01 -0.61
N ASN A 103 29.48 10.71 -0.91
CA ASN A 103 30.50 10.08 -1.75
C ASN A 103 30.55 10.70 -3.16
N HIS A 104 29.38 11.00 -3.74
CA HIS A 104 29.30 11.66 -5.04
C HIS A 104 29.83 13.09 -4.99
N THR A 105 29.49 13.84 -3.94
CA THR A 105 29.98 15.21 -3.73
C THR A 105 31.49 15.24 -3.53
N GLU A 106 32.06 14.31 -2.76
CA GLU A 106 33.51 14.20 -2.58
C GLU A 106 34.23 13.91 -3.88
N LYS A 107 33.72 12.96 -4.69
CA LYS A 107 34.25 12.67 -6.03
C LYS A 107 34.20 13.91 -6.92
N LEU A 108 33.05 14.58 -6.98
CA LEU A 108 32.88 15.78 -7.79
C LEU A 108 33.82 16.91 -7.35
N LEU A 109 34.10 17.05 -6.06
CA LEU A 109 35.06 18.02 -5.55
C LEU A 109 36.50 17.67 -5.95
N ILE A 110 36.87 16.39 -5.92
CA ILE A 110 38.18 15.91 -6.38
C ILE A 110 38.34 16.18 -7.87
N ASP A 111 37.36 15.79 -8.69
CA ASP A 111 37.37 16.00 -10.13
C ASP A 111 37.46 17.49 -10.48
N ALA A 112 36.70 18.35 -9.78
CA ALA A 112 36.75 19.79 -9.96
C ALA A 112 38.14 20.36 -9.62
N LYS A 113 38.77 19.91 -8.53
CA LYS A 113 40.14 20.33 -8.16
C LYS A 113 41.15 19.90 -9.21
N GLU A 114 41.05 18.69 -9.74
CA GLU A 114 41.92 18.22 -10.82
C GLU A 114 41.74 19.04 -12.11
N GLN A 115 40.50 19.38 -12.45
CA GLN A 115 40.20 20.20 -13.62
C GLN A 115 40.75 21.62 -13.46
N ILE A 116 40.58 22.24 -12.29
CA ILE A 116 41.15 23.57 -11.98
C ILE A 116 42.68 23.55 -12.06
N ALA A 117 43.33 22.49 -11.56
CA ALA A 117 44.78 22.35 -11.64
C ALA A 117 45.26 22.25 -13.09
N LYS A 118 44.59 21.43 -13.91
CA LYS A 118 44.88 21.31 -15.36
C LYS A 118 44.66 22.63 -16.09
N GLU A 119 43.58 23.34 -15.79
CA GLU A 119 43.24 24.61 -16.43
C GLU A 119 44.20 25.74 -16.02
N SER A 120 44.63 25.78 -14.76
CA SER A 120 45.66 26.71 -14.26
C SER A 120 46.99 26.49 -14.99
N ALA A 121 47.46 25.24 -15.08
CA ALA A 121 48.70 24.92 -15.80
C ALA A 121 48.61 25.28 -17.30
N ALA A 122 47.46 25.03 -17.94
CA ALA A 122 47.23 25.45 -19.33
C ALA A 122 47.22 26.99 -19.48
N THR A 123 46.68 27.70 -18.50
CA THR A 123 46.63 29.16 -18.48
C THR A 123 48.01 29.77 -18.30
N GLU A 124 48.83 29.24 -17.38
CA GLU A 124 50.22 29.67 -17.20
C GLU A 124 51.03 29.49 -18.49
N LYS A 125 50.88 28.33 -19.17
CA LYS A 125 51.54 28.09 -20.46
C LYS A 125 51.11 29.10 -21.53
N ARG A 126 49.80 29.40 -21.63
CA ARG A 126 49.30 30.43 -22.56
C ARG A 126 49.83 31.82 -22.21
N LEU A 127 49.89 32.17 -20.92
CA LEU A 127 50.40 33.45 -20.45
C LEU A 127 51.89 33.63 -20.78
N ALA A 128 52.70 32.58 -20.59
CA ALA A 128 54.10 32.57 -20.97
C ALA A 128 54.27 32.81 -22.48
N MET A 129 53.53 32.06 -23.32
CA MET A 129 53.57 32.23 -24.78
C MET A 129 53.14 33.64 -25.22
N ASN A 130 52.08 34.18 -24.63
CA ASN A 130 51.59 35.53 -24.94
C ASN A 130 52.60 36.61 -24.51
N THR A 131 53.22 36.46 -23.35
CA THR A 131 54.25 37.38 -22.85
C THR A 131 55.48 37.36 -23.75
N SER A 132 55.96 36.16 -24.13
CA SER A 132 57.06 36.03 -25.08
C SER A 132 56.75 36.69 -26.42
N LYS A 133 55.54 36.50 -26.96
CA LYS A 133 55.09 37.14 -28.20
C LYS A 133 55.04 38.67 -28.08
N LEU A 134 54.56 39.18 -26.94
CA LEU A 134 54.50 40.61 -26.67
C LEU A 134 55.92 41.21 -26.56
N ALA A 135 56.84 40.52 -25.88
CA ALA A 135 58.24 40.93 -25.76
C ALA A 135 58.95 40.98 -27.12
N VAL A 136 58.75 39.97 -27.98
CA VAL A 136 59.26 39.97 -29.35
C VAL A 136 58.69 41.14 -30.15
N THR A 137 57.37 41.35 -30.09
CA THR A 137 56.71 42.46 -30.80
C THR A 137 57.22 43.83 -30.32
N PHE A 138 57.43 43.98 -29.01
CA PHE A 138 58.00 45.20 -28.44
C PHE A 138 59.43 45.43 -28.92
N LEU A 139 60.29 44.41 -28.85
CA LEU A 139 61.67 44.47 -29.34
C LEU A 139 61.74 44.81 -30.83
N GLU A 140 60.89 44.19 -31.67
CA GLU A 140 60.80 44.49 -33.09
C GLU A 140 60.42 45.95 -33.35
N LYS A 141 59.46 46.49 -32.59
CA LYS A 141 59.02 47.88 -32.74
C LYS A 141 60.08 48.87 -32.26
N THR A 142 60.68 48.65 -31.09
CA THR A 142 61.77 49.48 -30.54
C THR A 142 63.01 49.45 -31.44
N LEU A 143 63.39 48.29 -31.98
CA LEU A 143 64.51 48.19 -32.94
C LEU A 143 64.25 49.00 -34.21
N ARG A 144 63.00 49.05 -34.70
CA ARG A 144 62.63 49.87 -35.88
C ARG A 144 62.61 51.36 -35.60
N GLU A 145 62.15 51.79 -34.42
CA GLU A 145 62.03 53.22 -34.08
C GLU A 145 63.37 53.86 -33.67
N PHE A 146 64.26 53.13 -32.99
CA PHE A 146 65.45 53.73 -32.35
C PHE A 146 66.80 53.41 -33.02
N PHE A 147 66.89 52.50 -33.98
CA PHE A 147 68.16 52.09 -34.61
C PHE A 147 68.16 52.27 -36.13
N SER A 148 69.30 52.73 -36.68
CA SER A 148 69.51 52.82 -38.13
C SER A 148 69.63 51.43 -38.78
N SER A 149 69.45 51.32 -40.10
CA SER A 149 69.53 50.04 -40.82
C SER A 149 70.88 49.33 -40.70
N LYS A 150 71.95 50.05 -40.30
CA LYS A 150 73.29 49.49 -40.07
C LYS A 150 73.41 48.88 -38.68
N GLU A 151 72.91 49.57 -37.65
CA GLU A 151 72.91 49.10 -36.26
C GLU A 151 71.96 47.91 -36.04
N GLN A 152 70.82 47.88 -36.72
CA GLN A 152 69.92 46.72 -36.72
C GLN A 152 70.62 45.44 -37.21
N LYS A 153 71.40 45.52 -38.29
CA LYS A 153 72.15 44.36 -38.81
C LYS A 153 73.21 43.87 -37.83
N GLU A 154 73.85 44.80 -37.11
CA GLU A 154 74.91 44.48 -36.17
C GLU A 154 74.35 43.79 -34.91
N VAL A 155 73.26 44.32 -34.35
CA VAL A 155 72.52 43.73 -33.21
C VAL A 155 71.96 42.34 -33.57
N ILE A 156 71.35 42.17 -34.75
CA ILE A 156 70.85 40.87 -35.22
C ILE A 156 72.01 39.87 -35.36
N SER A 157 73.15 40.28 -35.91
CA SER A 157 74.32 39.38 -36.03
C SER A 157 74.87 38.93 -34.68
N GLN A 158 74.87 39.83 -33.67
CA GLN A 158 75.31 39.50 -32.32
C GLN A 158 74.31 38.61 -31.59
N ALA A 159 73.01 38.84 -31.75
CA ALA A 159 71.97 37.99 -31.18
C ALA A 159 72.02 36.57 -31.75
N LEU A 160 72.18 36.43 -33.08
CA LEU A 160 72.35 35.12 -33.74
C LEU A 160 73.62 34.40 -33.29
N LYS A 161 74.73 35.12 -33.08
CA LYS A 161 75.96 34.54 -32.50
C LYS A 161 75.79 34.06 -31.06
N LYS A 162 74.99 34.76 -30.25
CA LYS A 162 74.72 34.38 -28.85
C LYS A 162 73.75 33.20 -28.73
N MET A 163 72.72 33.12 -29.58
CA MET A 163 71.82 31.95 -29.60
C MET A 163 72.54 30.66 -30.00
N LYS A 164 73.48 30.73 -30.95
CA LYS A 164 74.30 29.58 -31.37
C LYS A 164 75.29 29.06 -30.30
N LYS A 165 75.32 29.68 -29.12
CA LYS A 165 76.15 29.29 -27.96
C LYS A 165 75.32 28.78 -26.77
N ILE A 166 73.99 28.82 -26.86
CA ILE A 166 73.07 28.48 -25.75
C ILE A 166 72.35 27.13 -26.00
N ASP A 167 72.43 26.59 -27.21
CA ASP A 167 72.32 25.13 -27.46
C ASP A 167 73.66 24.44 -27.16
#